data_AF-A0AA43HY31-F1
#
_entry.id   AF-A0AA43HY31-F1
#
_cell.length_a   1.000
_cell.length_b   1.000
_cell.length_c   1.000
_cell.angle_alpha   90.00
_cell.angle_beta   90.00
_cell.angle_gamma   90.00
#
_symmetry.space_group_name_H-M   'P 1'
#
loop_
_entity.id
_entity.type
_entity.pdbx_description
1 polymer ?
#
loop_
_entity_poly.entity_id
_entity_poly.type
_entity_poly.pdbx_seq_one_letter_code
_entity_poly.pdbx_strand_id
1 'polypeptide(L)'
;MRRAFAVCFLSLSLGAVNASTINLLSYKVTPLQDNTIVTPVDYTTNRPDLSKRLFTSKAVENEIVRVKKLLVNPKLAWMFENCFPNTLDTTVRHRKNNGKDDTIVYTGDIHAMWLRDSGAQVWPYVQLANNDPELRAMLAGVIRRQFKCIIIDPYANAFLDPYDPNPDHQWQSDLTDMKLELHERKWEIDSLCYPIRLAYHYWKTTGDASVFDEEWLQAIENILKTFKEQQR
;
A
#
# COMPACT_ATOMS: atom_id res chain seq x y z
N MET A 1 -56.45 4.31 23.12
CA MET A 1 -57.26 3.58 24.12
C MET A 1 -56.79 2.12 24.13
N ARG A 2 -56.12 1.70 25.23
CA ARG A 2 -56.47 0.58 26.13
C ARG A 2 -56.36 -0.83 25.49
N ARG A 3 -55.32 -1.62 25.88
CA ARG A 3 -55.32 -2.72 26.89
C ARG A 3 -55.93 -4.02 26.30
N ALA A 4 -55.52 -5.26 26.58
CA ALA A 4 -54.61 -5.91 27.53
C ALA A 4 -54.37 -7.35 27.02
N PHE A 5 -53.16 -7.90 27.14
CA PHE A 5 -52.79 -9.04 28.00
C PHE A 5 -53.80 -10.20 28.12
N ALA A 6 -53.39 -11.38 27.65
CA ALA A 6 -53.77 -12.66 28.24
C ALA A 6 -52.48 -13.44 28.55
N VAL A 7 -52.22 -13.57 29.85
CA VAL A 7 -51.19 -14.41 30.45
C VAL A 7 -51.69 -15.85 30.41
N CYS A 8 -50.87 -16.79 29.97
CA CYS A 8 -51.05 -18.20 30.31
C CYS A 8 -49.78 -18.70 30.98
N PHE A 9 -49.87 -18.92 32.29
CA PHE A 9 -48.88 -19.58 33.11
C PHE A 9 -48.69 -21.02 32.61
N LEU A 10 -47.46 -21.41 32.28
CA LEU A 10 -47.05 -22.80 32.40
C LEU A 10 -45.95 -22.90 33.45
N SER A 11 -46.27 -23.69 34.46
CA SER A 11 -45.50 -24.06 35.63
C SER A 11 -44.12 -24.63 35.31
N LEU A 12 -43.09 -24.12 36.00
CA LEU A 12 -41.81 -24.78 36.16
C LEU A 12 -42.02 -26.15 36.83
N SER A 13 -41.66 -27.23 36.15
CA SER A 13 -41.20 -28.44 36.80
C SER A 13 -39.68 -28.54 36.59
N LEU A 14 -38.90 -28.30 37.65
CA LEU A 14 -37.48 -28.66 37.69
C LEU A 14 -37.38 -30.19 37.65
N GLY A 15 -37.26 -30.74 36.44
CA GLY A 15 -36.69 -32.07 36.24
C GLY A 15 -35.18 -31.91 36.11
N ALA A 16 -34.43 -32.45 37.07
CA ALA A 16 -32.97 -32.54 36.98
C ALA A 16 -32.60 -33.39 35.75
N VAL A 17 -32.20 -32.75 34.65
CA VAL A 17 -31.65 -33.46 33.50
C VAL A 17 -30.18 -33.73 33.82
N ASN A 18 -29.88 -34.99 34.10
CA ASN A 18 -28.51 -35.48 34.19
C ASN A 18 -27.75 -35.06 32.94
N ALA A 19 -26.62 -34.37 33.12
CA ALA A 19 -25.67 -34.09 32.06
C ALA A 19 -25.00 -35.40 31.63
N SER A 20 -25.68 -36.18 30.80
CA SER A 20 -25.05 -37.24 30.03
C SER A 20 -24.05 -36.59 29.10
N THR A 21 -22.78 -36.87 29.37
CA THR A 21 -21.59 -36.52 28.58
C THR A 21 -21.85 -36.66 27.08
N ILE A 22 -22.06 -35.54 26.40
CA ILE A 22 -21.81 -35.45 24.97
C ILE A 22 -20.30 -35.54 24.84
N ASN A 23 -19.79 -36.71 24.50
CA ASN A 23 -18.44 -36.86 23.96
C ASN A 23 -18.44 -36.10 22.62
N LEU A 24 -18.15 -34.80 22.69
CA LEU A 24 -17.52 -34.12 21.57
C LEU A 24 -16.18 -34.83 21.39
N LEU A 25 -16.18 -35.84 20.52
CA LEU A 25 -14.96 -36.32 19.89
C LEU A 25 -14.27 -35.06 19.39
N SER A 26 -13.17 -34.70 20.05
CA SER A 26 -12.32 -33.61 19.64
C SER A 26 -11.84 -33.95 18.24
N TYR A 27 -12.53 -33.42 17.23
CA TYR A 27 -12.12 -33.57 15.85
C TYR A 27 -10.80 -32.79 15.74
N LYS A 28 -9.68 -33.50 15.94
CA LYS A 28 -8.35 -32.97 15.70
C LYS A 28 -8.26 -32.71 14.20
N VAL A 29 -8.50 -31.45 13.82
CA VAL A 29 -8.10 -30.95 12.51
C VAL A 29 -6.58 -31.05 12.48
N THR A 30 -6.09 -32.17 11.96
CA THR A 30 -4.66 -32.37 11.73
C THR A 30 -4.40 -31.78 10.36
N PRO A 31 -3.54 -30.74 10.23
CA PRO A 31 -3.18 -30.23 8.92
C PRO A 31 -2.65 -31.37 8.06
N LEU A 32 -3.11 -31.45 6.81
CA LEU A 32 -2.57 -32.41 5.82
C LEU A 32 -1.04 -32.23 5.66
N GLN A 33 -0.54 -31.02 5.95
CA GLN A 33 0.88 -30.68 6.02
C GLN A 33 1.08 -29.50 6.98
N ASP A 34 2.03 -29.61 7.91
CA ASP A 34 2.46 -28.48 8.75
C ASP A 34 3.57 -27.70 8.06
N ASN A 35 3.20 -26.62 7.37
CA ASN A 35 4.14 -25.72 6.69
C ASN A 35 4.86 -24.75 7.65
N THR A 36 4.65 -24.86 8.97
CA THR A 36 5.31 -24.00 9.97
C THR A 36 6.64 -24.59 10.45
N ILE A 37 6.85 -25.91 10.26
CA ILE A 37 8.12 -26.59 10.56
C ILE A 37 9.11 -26.26 9.44
N VAL A 38 10.17 -25.54 9.79
CA VAL A 38 11.24 -25.18 8.87
C VAL A 38 12.45 -26.05 9.18
N THR A 39 12.95 -26.78 8.18
CA THR A 39 14.27 -27.42 8.26
C THR A 39 15.33 -26.33 8.37
N PRO A 40 16.33 -26.45 9.25
CA PRO A 40 17.42 -25.47 9.33
C PRO A 40 18.15 -25.40 8.00
N VAL A 41 17.94 -24.31 7.27
CA VAL A 41 18.65 -23.96 6.03
C VAL A 41 19.27 -22.59 6.27
N ASP A 42 20.52 -22.42 5.84
CA ASP A 42 21.15 -21.11 5.88
C ASP A 42 20.58 -20.24 4.75
N TYR A 43 19.90 -19.16 5.13
CA TYR A 43 19.15 -18.31 4.20
C TYR A 43 19.98 -17.06 3.83
N THR A 44 20.52 -17.04 2.61
CA THR A 44 21.12 -15.83 2.03
C THR A 44 20.03 -14.89 1.50
N THR A 45 20.14 -13.59 1.76
CA THR A 45 19.17 -12.60 1.28
C THR A 45 19.12 -12.54 -0.26
N ASN A 46 17.92 -12.32 -0.80
CA ASN A 46 17.69 -12.07 -2.23
C ASN A 46 17.62 -10.58 -2.56
N ARG A 47 17.86 -9.69 -1.58
CA ARG A 47 17.94 -8.26 -1.82
C ARG A 47 19.12 -7.97 -2.76
N PRO A 48 19.05 -6.90 -3.57
CA PRO A 48 20.22 -6.42 -4.30
C PRO A 48 21.39 -6.12 -3.36
N ASP A 49 22.60 -6.23 -3.91
CA ASP A 49 23.81 -5.72 -3.28
C ASP A 49 23.58 -4.27 -2.84
N LEU A 50 24.17 -3.87 -1.71
CA LEU A 50 23.95 -2.53 -1.14
C LEU A 50 24.19 -1.40 -2.15
N SER A 51 25.22 -1.54 -2.99
CA SER A 51 25.57 -0.55 -4.03
C SER A 51 24.59 -0.47 -5.20
N LYS A 52 23.67 -1.43 -5.32
CA LYS A 52 22.66 -1.50 -6.39
C LYS A 52 21.25 -1.12 -5.90
N ARG A 53 21.07 -0.88 -4.61
CA ARG A 53 19.78 -0.45 -4.04
C ARG A 53 19.51 0.99 -4.44
N LEU A 54 18.31 1.27 -4.96
CA LEU A 54 17.99 2.58 -5.51
C LEU A 54 17.75 3.64 -4.42
N PHE A 55 17.20 3.22 -3.27
CA PHE A 55 17.00 4.08 -2.11
C PHE A 55 17.23 3.28 -0.82
N THR A 56 17.86 3.91 0.17
CA THR A 56 18.10 3.28 1.49
C THR A 56 17.53 4.15 2.60
N SER A 57 16.87 3.53 3.58
CA SER A 57 16.36 4.22 4.77
C SER A 57 16.91 3.55 6.03
N LYS A 58 17.49 4.35 6.92
CA LYS A 58 18.02 3.86 8.20
C LYS A 58 16.90 3.32 9.09
N ALA A 59 15.72 3.96 9.09
CA ALA A 59 14.59 3.46 9.86
C ALA A 59 14.08 2.10 9.34
N VAL A 60 14.07 1.90 8.02
CA VAL A 60 13.70 0.60 7.41
C VAL A 60 14.72 -0.49 7.76
N GLU A 61 16.02 -0.22 7.65
CA GLU A 61 17.05 -1.22 8.02
C GLU A 61 16.97 -1.59 9.51
N ASN A 62 16.75 -0.61 10.38
CA ASN A 62 16.55 -0.87 11.82
C ASN A 62 15.32 -1.74 12.08
N GLU A 63 14.23 -1.52 11.34
CA GLU A 63 13.00 -2.29 11.46
C GLU A 63 13.19 -3.74 10.99
N ILE A 64 13.96 -3.95 9.92
CA ILE A 64 14.37 -5.29 9.46
C ILE A 64 15.14 -6.02 10.57
N VAL A 65 16.13 -5.37 11.17
CA VAL A 65 16.90 -5.96 12.29
C VAL A 65 15.99 -6.29 13.48
N ARG A 66 15.05 -5.40 13.82
CA ARG A 66 14.11 -5.59 14.93
C ARG A 66 13.19 -6.78 14.68
N VAL A 67 12.57 -6.86 13.51
CA VAL A 67 11.62 -7.92 13.16
C VAL A 67 12.31 -9.28 13.04
N LYS A 68 13.51 -9.35 12.44
CA LYS A 68 14.30 -10.59 12.38
C LYS A 68 14.64 -11.16 13.76
N LYS A 69 14.82 -10.30 14.78
CA LYS A 69 15.04 -10.74 16.18
C LYS A 69 13.78 -11.27 16.86
N LEU A 70 12.59 -10.88 16.41
CA LEU A 70 11.31 -11.29 16.98
C LEU A 70 10.75 -12.56 16.33
N LEU A 71 11.05 -12.79 15.06
CA LEU A 71 10.55 -13.94 14.31
C LEU A 71 11.36 -15.20 14.61
N VAL A 72 10.71 -16.19 15.21
CA VAL A 72 11.30 -17.50 15.49
C VAL A 72 11.44 -18.38 14.23
N ASN A 73 10.62 -18.12 13.21
CA ASN A 73 10.65 -18.86 11.95
C ASN A 73 11.70 -18.22 11.00
N PRO A 74 12.82 -18.92 10.70
CA PRO A 74 13.93 -18.33 9.94
C PRO A 74 13.54 -18.03 8.48
N LYS A 75 12.66 -18.84 7.88
CA LYS A 75 12.15 -18.60 6.52
C LYS A 75 11.31 -17.33 6.47
N LEU A 76 10.46 -17.11 7.48
CA LEU A 76 9.63 -15.89 7.55
C LEU A 76 10.49 -14.64 7.79
N ALA A 77 11.52 -14.74 8.63
CA ALA A 77 12.47 -13.65 8.85
C ALA A 77 13.22 -13.27 7.55
N TRP A 78 13.65 -14.27 6.78
CA TRP A 78 14.26 -14.09 5.46
C TRP A 78 13.27 -13.49 4.44
N MET A 79 12.02 -13.97 4.39
CA MET A 79 10.99 -13.38 3.51
C MET A 79 10.73 -11.91 3.87
N PHE A 80 10.64 -11.59 5.17
CA PHE A 80 10.43 -10.21 5.61
C PHE A 80 11.58 -9.30 5.14
N GLU A 81 12.83 -9.73 5.33
CA GLU A 81 14.00 -8.98 4.87
C GLU A 81 14.01 -8.76 3.36
N ASN A 82 13.55 -9.72 2.56
CA ASN A 82 13.51 -9.57 1.10
C ASN A 82 12.33 -8.71 0.62
N CYS A 83 11.17 -8.83 1.26
CA CYS A 83 9.94 -8.20 0.79
C CYS A 83 9.76 -6.79 1.34
N PHE A 84 10.03 -6.57 2.64
CA PHE A 84 9.74 -5.30 3.29
C PHE A 84 10.47 -4.10 2.67
N PRO A 85 11.76 -4.17 2.27
CA PRO A 85 12.43 -3.04 1.64
C PRO A 85 12.39 -3.08 0.10
N ASN A 86 11.72 -4.06 -0.52
CA ASN A 86 11.85 -4.31 -1.96
C ASN A 86 11.54 -3.07 -2.81
N THR A 87 10.47 -2.33 -2.47
CA THR A 87 10.14 -1.06 -3.12
C THR A 87 11.32 -0.08 -3.13
N LEU A 88 11.96 0.12 -1.97
CA LEU A 88 13.08 1.06 -1.85
C LEU A 88 14.31 0.54 -2.61
N ASP A 89 14.56 -0.76 -2.49
CA ASP A 89 15.72 -1.40 -3.10
C ASP A 89 15.66 -1.36 -4.64
N THR A 90 14.47 -1.51 -5.25
CA THR A 90 14.36 -1.82 -6.69
C THR A 90 13.49 -0.88 -7.51
N THR A 91 12.65 -0.04 -6.91
CA THR A 91 11.63 0.73 -7.67
C THR A 91 11.64 2.25 -7.48
N VAL A 92 12.25 2.75 -6.41
CA VAL A 92 12.21 4.17 -6.05
C VAL A 92 13.30 4.95 -6.78
N ARG A 93 12.92 6.03 -7.47
CA ARG A 93 13.86 7.04 -8.00
C ARG A 93 13.53 8.40 -7.39
N HIS A 94 14.22 8.74 -6.31
CA HIS A 94 14.07 10.01 -5.60
C HIS A 94 15.05 11.06 -6.13
N ARG A 95 14.57 12.29 -6.30
CA ARG A 95 15.35 13.44 -6.75
C ARG A 95 14.74 14.75 -6.24
N LYS A 96 15.44 15.86 -6.50
CA LYS A 96 14.89 17.21 -6.33
C LYS A 96 14.48 17.78 -7.68
N ASN A 97 13.30 18.38 -7.75
CA ASN A 97 12.81 19.13 -8.90
C ASN A 97 12.37 20.53 -8.42
N ASN A 98 13.05 21.57 -8.91
CA ASN A 98 12.83 22.96 -8.49
C ASN A 98 12.84 23.15 -6.95
N GLY A 99 13.78 22.48 -6.28
CA GLY A 99 13.95 22.52 -4.83
C GLY A 99 12.96 21.65 -4.03
N LYS A 100 11.90 21.12 -4.65
CA LYS A 100 10.95 20.18 -4.02
C LYS A 100 11.36 18.74 -4.24
N ASP A 101 11.00 17.86 -3.30
CA ASP A 101 11.13 16.41 -3.49
C ASP A 101 10.23 15.92 -4.60
N ASP A 102 10.76 15.02 -5.42
CA ASP A 102 10.07 14.35 -6.51
C ASP A 102 10.52 12.89 -6.54
N THR A 103 9.57 11.97 -6.42
CA THR A 103 9.87 10.53 -6.36
C THR A 103 8.98 9.78 -7.34
N ILE A 104 9.61 9.09 -8.27
CA ILE A 104 8.95 8.09 -9.11
C ILE A 104 9.05 6.73 -8.41
N VAL A 105 7.97 5.96 -8.44
CA VAL A 105 7.94 4.57 -7.95
C VAL A 105 7.45 3.69 -9.09
N TYR A 106 8.36 2.89 -9.65
CA TYR A 106 7.99 1.88 -10.65
C TYR A 106 7.23 0.72 -10.00
N THR A 107 6.39 0.03 -10.76
CA THR A 107 5.69 -1.15 -10.22
C THR A 107 6.65 -2.32 -9.94
N GLY A 108 7.70 -2.45 -10.77
CA GLY A 108 8.67 -3.52 -10.71
C GLY A 108 9.04 -3.97 -12.11
N ASP A 109 8.43 -5.06 -12.55
CA ASP A 109 8.63 -5.64 -13.89
C ASP A 109 7.97 -4.82 -15.02
N ILE A 110 6.95 -4.01 -14.71
CA ILE A 110 6.37 -3.05 -15.65
C ILE A 110 7.01 -1.67 -15.42
N HIS A 111 7.63 -1.11 -16.47
CA HIS A 111 8.46 0.10 -16.39
C HIS A 111 7.64 1.41 -16.44
N ALA A 112 6.61 1.52 -15.61
CA ALA A 112 5.86 2.75 -15.39
C ALA A 112 5.38 2.87 -13.92
N MET A 113 4.83 4.03 -13.57
CA MET A 113 4.30 4.34 -12.25
C MET A 113 2.77 4.34 -12.26
N TRP A 114 2.16 3.42 -11.52
CA TRP A 114 0.71 3.42 -11.26
C TRP A 114 0.39 4.24 -10.03
N LEU A 115 -0.69 5.02 -10.07
CA LEU A 115 -1.15 5.78 -8.90
C LEU A 115 -1.51 4.87 -7.72
N ARG A 116 -2.17 3.74 -8.00
CA ARG A 116 -2.48 2.69 -7.01
C ARG A 116 -1.21 2.10 -6.40
N ASP A 117 -0.37 1.53 -7.24
CA ASP A 117 0.79 0.73 -6.82
C ASP A 117 1.76 1.60 -6.05
N SER A 118 2.14 2.77 -6.59
CA SER A 118 3.01 3.71 -5.87
C SER A 118 2.45 4.14 -4.52
N GLY A 119 1.13 4.36 -4.43
CA GLY A 119 0.45 4.70 -3.18
C GLY A 119 0.45 3.57 -2.15
N ALA A 120 0.43 2.32 -2.60
CA ALA A 120 0.47 1.14 -1.75
C ALA A 120 1.89 0.70 -1.37
N GLN A 121 2.81 0.72 -2.33
CA GLN A 121 4.20 0.26 -2.19
C GLN A 121 4.95 1.01 -1.08
N VAL A 122 4.73 2.33 -0.95
CA VAL A 122 5.39 3.14 0.09
C VAL A 122 4.58 3.33 1.37
N TRP A 123 3.31 2.89 1.37
CA TRP A 123 2.40 3.01 2.51
C TRP A 123 2.99 2.56 3.86
N PRO A 124 3.58 1.35 3.98
CA PRO A 124 4.04 0.87 5.28
C PRO A 124 5.22 1.66 5.84
N TYR A 125 5.92 2.47 5.02
CA TYR A 125 7.05 3.28 5.47
C TYR A 125 6.62 4.61 6.10
N VAL A 126 5.37 5.05 5.89
CA VAL A 126 4.88 6.32 6.46
C VAL A 126 5.01 6.35 7.98
N GLN A 127 4.74 5.23 8.67
CA GLN A 127 4.88 5.10 10.12
C GLN A 127 6.33 5.31 10.62
N LEU A 128 7.32 5.17 9.73
CA LEU A 128 8.74 5.32 10.04
C LEU A 128 9.26 6.74 9.73
N ALA A 129 8.49 7.58 9.03
CA ALA A 129 8.93 8.87 8.50
C ALA A 129 9.41 9.87 9.56
N ASN A 130 8.87 9.82 10.79
CA ASN A 130 9.32 10.71 11.86
C ASN A 130 10.73 10.38 12.38
N ASN A 131 11.23 9.18 12.10
CA ASN A 131 12.53 8.71 12.56
C ASN A 131 13.61 8.80 11.48
N ASP A 132 13.25 9.22 10.25
CA ASP A 132 14.13 9.23 9.09
C ASP A 132 13.74 10.37 8.12
N PRO A 133 14.47 11.51 8.18
CA PRO A 133 14.19 12.67 7.34
C PRO A 133 14.31 12.40 5.83
N GLU A 134 15.21 11.53 5.41
CA GLU A 134 15.40 11.18 3.99
C GLU A 134 14.20 10.36 3.48
N LEU A 135 13.76 9.38 4.29
CA LEU A 135 12.55 8.63 4.00
C LEU A 135 11.31 9.55 3.95
N ARG A 136 11.19 10.48 4.90
CA ARG A 136 10.12 11.47 4.90
C ARG A 136 10.11 12.34 3.65
N ALA A 137 11.28 12.77 3.19
CA ALA A 137 11.44 13.56 1.97
C ALA A 137 11.05 12.75 0.73
N MET A 138 11.50 11.50 0.64
CA MET A 138 11.13 10.58 -0.45
C MET A 138 9.61 10.37 -0.52
N LEU A 139 8.95 10.11 0.61
CA LEU A 139 7.49 9.95 0.70
C LEU A 139 6.74 11.21 0.25
N ALA A 140 7.21 12.39 0.68
CA ALA A 140 6.67 13.67 0.21
C ALA A 140 6.81 13.84 -1.30
N GLY A 141 7.93 13.37 -1.87
CA GLY A 141 8.17 13.34 -3.30
C GLY A 141 7.22 12.43 -4.08
N VAL A 142 6.82 11.27 -3.51
CA VAL A 142 5.82 10.38 -4.13
C VAL A 142 4.47 11.08 -4.21
N ILE A 143 4.04 11.72 -3.12
CA ILE A 143 2.77 12.44 -3.05
C ILE A 143 2.73 13.58 -4.08
N ARG A 144 3.77 14.41 -4.14
CA ARG A 144 3.85 15.50 -5.12
C ARG A 144 3.84 14.99 -6.55
N ARG A 145 4.56 13.91 -6.83
CA ARG A 145 4.56 13.26 -8.14
C ARG A 145 3.16 12.75 -8.51
N GLN A 146 2.46 12.10 -7.59
CA GLN A 146 1.08 11.63 -7.83
C GLN A 146 0.13 12.78 -8.14
N PHE A 147 0.23 13.94 -7.46
CA PHE A 147 -0.58 15.11 -7.78
C PHE A 147 -0.31 15.62 -9.19
N LYS A 148 0.97 15.70 -9.60
CA LYS A 148 1.34 16.05 -10.98
C LYS A 148 0.75 15.08 -12.00
N CYS A 149 0.78 13.78 -11.74
CA CYS A 149 0.15 12.76 -12.58
C CYS A 149 -1.38 13.00 -12.73
N ILE A 150 -2.08 13.29 -11.63
CA ILE A 150 -3.52 13.59 -11.67
C ILE A 150 -3.82 14.89 -12.43
N ILE A 151 -2.92 15.89 -12.37
CA ILE A 151 -3.03 17.12 -13.15
C ILE A 151 -2.84 16.83 -14.65
N ILE A 152 -1.90 15.94 -15.00
CA ILE A 152 -1.67 15.52 -16.39
C ILE A 152 -2.96 14.88 -16.93
N ASP A 153 -3.49 13.85 -16.28
CA ASP A 153 -4.77 13.26 -16.69
C ASP A 153 -5.43 12.49 -15.53
N PRO A 154 -6.57 12.96 -14.99
CA PRO A 154 -7.25 12.28 -13.88
C PRO A 154 -7.97 10.99 -14.32
N TYR A 155 -8.03 10.68 -15.62
CA TYR A 155 -8.57 9.42 -16.14
C TYR A 155 -7.52 8.32 -16.32
N ALA A 156 -6.22 8.64 -16.21
CA ALA A 156 -5.14 7.69 -16.42
C ALA A 156 -4.76 6.95 -15.13
N ASN A 157 -4.47 5.66 -15.25
CA ASN A 157 -3.99 4.82 -14.15
C ASN A 157 -2.44 4.80 -14.06
N ALA A 158 -1.74 4.95 -15.19
CA ALA A 158 -0.29 4.73 -15.29
C ALA A 158 0.46 5.84 -16.04
N PHE A 159 1.62 6.23 -15.50
CA PHE A 159 2.40 7.38 -15.96
C PHE A 159 3.87 7.01 -16.19
N LEU A 160 4.49 7.68 -17.15
CA LEU A 160 5.90 7.52 -17.47
C LEU A 160 6.79 8.41 -16.59
N ASP A 161 8.01 7.95 -16.32
CA ASP A 161 9.03 8.79 -15.69
C ASP A 161 9.53 9.82 -16.71
N PRO A 162 9.35 11.13 -16.49
CA PRO A 162 9.80 12.16 -17.44
C PRO A 162 11.32 12.28 -17.55
N TYR A 163 12.06 11.56 -16.70
CA TYR A 163 13.53 11.51 -16.72
C TYR A 163 14.06 10.18 -17.27
N ASP A 164 13.18 9.28 -17.70
CA ASP A 164 13.59 8.05 -18.35
C ASP A 164 14.15 8.36 -19.75
N PRO A 165 15.40 7.95 -20.08
CA PRO A 165 15.91 8.13 -21.42
C PRO A 165 15.23 7.22 -22.47
N ASN A 166 14.51 6.18 -22.03
CA ASN A 166 13.84 5.24 -22.92
C ASN A 166 12.47 4.80 -22.36
N PRO A 167 11.51 5.74 -22.28
CA PRO A 167 10.19 5.46 -21.74
C PRO A 167 9.42 4.42 -22.56
N ASP A 168 8.65 3.58 -21.88
CA ASP A 168 7.86 2.53 -22.51
C ASP A 168 6.48 3.04 -22.97
N HIS A 169 6.38 3.34 -24.26
CA HIS A 169 5.19 3.85 -24.93
C HIS A 169 4.26 2.74 -25.49
N GLN A 170 4.29 1.53 -24.93
CA GLN A 170 3.58 0.35 -25.44
C GLN A 170 2.10 0.61 -25.81
N TRP A 171 1.38 1.42 -25.05
CA TRP A 171 -0.07 1.63 -25.21
C TRP A 171 -0.47 2.90 -25.96
N GLN A 172 0.46 3.58 -26.64
CA GLN A 172 0.16 4.82 -27.37
C GLN A 172 -0.84 4.65 -28.53
N SER A 173 -1.07 3.42 -28.99
CA SER A 173 -2.05 3.11 -30.05
C SER A 173 -3.45 2.79 -29.53
N ASP A 174 -3.69 2.84 -28.21
CA ASP A 174 -5.02 2.64 -27.64
C ASP A 174 -6.02 3.68 -28.18
N LEU A 175 -7.27 3.25 -28.36
CA LEU A 175 -8.35 4.09 -28.89
C LEU A 175 -8.93 5.01 -27.79
N THR A 176 -8.11 5.92 -27.29
CA THR A 176 -8.45 6.94 -26.29
C THR A 176 -7.56 8.16 -26.46
N ASP A 177 -7.82 9.24 -25.70
CA ASP A 177 -7.05 10.48 -25.76
C ASP A 177 -5.71 10.34 -25.01
N MET A 178 -4.79 9.54 -25.56
CA MET A 178 -3.45 9.31 -25.01
C MET A 178 -2.58 10.58 -25.04
N LYS A 179 -1.63 10.68 -24.10
CA LYS A 179 -0.60 11.74 -24.03
C LYS A 179 0.78 11.10 -23.86
N LEU A 180 1.85 11.81 -24.23
CA LEU A 180 3.22 11.28 -24.16
C LEU A 180 3.67 10.95 -22.73
N GLU A 181 3.07 11.56 -21.73
CA GLU A 181 3.36 11.33 -20.31
C GLU A 181 2.67 10.08 -19.75
N LEU A 182 1.73 9.49 -20.48
CA LEU A 182 0.94 8.35 -20.03
C LEU A 182 1.58 7.05 -20.49
N HIS A 183 1.65 6.07 -19.58
CA HIS A 183 1.90 4.70 -19.98
C HIS A 183 0.59 4.02 -20.38
N GLU A 184 -0.48 4.20 -19.61
CA GLU A 184 -1.80 3.61 -19.87
C GLU A 184 -2.90 4.55 -19.35
N ARG A 185 -4.06 4.58 -20.04
CA ARG A 185 -5.18 5.47 -19.72
C ARG A 185 -6.49 4.70 -19.42
N LYS A 186 -6.41 3.72 -18.53
CA LYS A 186 -7.62 3.04 -18.02
C LYS A 186 -8.19 3.82 -16.83
N TRP A 187 -9.46 4.19 -16.93
CA TRP A 187 -10.16 4.87 -15.85
C TRP A 187 -10.46 3.93 -14.69
N GLU A 188 -9.83 4.18 -13.56
CA GLU A 188 -9.94 3.40 -12.33
C GLU A 188 -10.18 4.37 -11.17
N ILE A 189 -11.33 4.26 -10.48
CA ILE A 189 -11.69 5.16 -9.36
C ILE A 189 -10.59 5.17 -8.30
N ASP A 190 -10.03 4.00 -7.99
CA ASP A 190 -9.03 3.87 -6.94
C ASP A 190 -7.71 4.56 -7.28
N SER A 191 -7.37 4.76 -8.57
CA SER A 191 -6.20 5.55 -8.96
C SER A 191 -6.23 6.97 -8.36
N LEU A 192 -7.41 7.55 -8.19
CA LEU A 192 -7.56 8.86 -7.53
C LEU A 192 -7.66 8.76 -6.00
N CYS A 193 -8.03 7.59 -5.46
CA CYS A 193 -8.14 7.38 -4.01
C CYS A 193 -6.80 7.12 -3.33
N TYR A 194 -5.92 6.32 -3.95
CA TYR A 194 -4.62 5.94 -3.37
C TYR A 194 -3.72 7.15 -3.03
N PRO A 195 -3.60 8.18 -3.90
CA PRO A 195 -2.86 9.40 -3.59
C PRO A 195 -3.44 10.19 -2.41
N ILE A 196 -4.77 10.34 -2.34
CA ILE A 196 -5.44 11.01 -1.20
C ILE A 196 -5.18 10.24 0.09
N ARG A 197 -5.33 8.91 0.04
CA ARG A 197 -5.06 8.01 1.17
C ARG A 197 -3.62 8.22 1.67
N LEU A 198 -2.62 8.15 0.78
CA LEU A 198 -1.21 8.33 1.13
C LEU A 198 -0.94 9.71 1.72
N ALA A 199 -1.39 10.78 1.06
CA ALA A 199 -1.16 12.15 1.50
C ALA A 199 -1.78 12.43 2.88
N TYR A 200 -3.01 11.95 3.12
CA TYR A 200 -3.67 12.08 4.41
C TYR A 200 -2.90 11.35 5.52
N HIS A 201 -2.48 10.11 5.29
CA HIS A 201 -1.73 9.35 6.29
C HIS A 201 -0.36 9.96 6.57
N TYR A 202 0.33 10.42 5.52
CA TYR A 202 1.60 11.14 5.65
C TYR A 202 1.45 12.40 6.51
N TRP A 203 0.45 13.23 6.21
CA TRP A 203 0.17 14.44 6.98
C TRP A 203 -0.15 14.14 8.44
N LYS A 204 -1.06 13.19 8.69
CA LYS A 204 -1.44 12.83 10.07
C LYS A 204 -0.30 12.23 10.87
N THR A 205 0.61 11.50 10.22
CA THR A 205 1.75 10.88 10.89
C THR A 205 2.86 11.87 11.17
N THR A 206 3.15 12.76 10.21
CA THR A 206 4.35 13.63 10.26
C THR A 206 4.09 15.05 10.71
N GLY A 207 2.82 15.49 10.70
CA GLY A 207 2.43 16.89 10.85
C GLY A 207 2.77 17.77 9.63
N ASP A 208 3.33 17.18 8.57
CA ASP A 208 3.77 17.92 7.39
C ASP A 208 2.62 18.24 6.44
N ALA A 209 2.24 19.50 6.39
CA ALA A 209 1.23 19.99 5.44
C ALA A 209 1.85 20.58 4.16
N SER A 210 3.18 20.58 4.01
CA SER A 210 3.87 21.22 2.87
C SER A 210 3.64 20.52 1.52
N VAL A 211 3.05 19.33 1.53
CA VAL A 211 2.62 18.62 0.31
C VAL A 211 1.29 19.17 -0.24
N PHE A 212 0.52 19.93 0.55
CA PHE A 212 -0.75 20.52 0.15
C PHE A 212 -0.58 21.96 -0.34
N ASP A 213 0.07 22.11 -1.49
CA ASP A 213 0.24 23.39 -2.18
C ASP A 213 -0.76 23.55 -3.35
N GLU A 214 -0.49 24.48 -4.27
CA GLU A 214 -1.36 24.73 -5.43
C GLU A 214 -1.52 23.50 -6.35
N GLU A 215 -0.51 22.63 -6.45
CA GLU A 215 -0.62 21.40 -7.25
C GLU A 215 -1.63 20.43 -6.59
N TRP A 216 -1.69 20.39 -5.25
CA TRP A 216 -2.74 19.65 -4.55
C TRP A 216 -4.13 20.20 -4.82
N LEU A 217 -4.31 21.52 -4.77
CA LEU A 217 -5.61 22.15 -5.01
C LEU A 217 -6.12 21.85 -6.44
N GLN A 218 -5.23 21.93 -7.42
CA GLN A 218 -5.56 21.57 -8.79
C GLN A 218 -5.88 20.08 -8.95
N ALA A 219 -5.09 19.20 -8.31
CA ALA A 219 -5.34 17.76 -8.34
C ALA A 219 -6.70 17.40 -7.72
N ILE A 220 -7.04 17.92 -6.53
CA ILE A 220 -8.29 17.58 -5.86
C ILE A 220 -9.52 18.15 -6.59
N GLU A 221 -9.39 19.31 -7.25
CA GLU A 221 -10.44 19.84 -8.14
C GLU A 221 -10.68 18.93 -9.34
N ASN A 222 -9.60 18.47 -9.99
CA ASN A 222 -9.69 17.48 -11.08
C ASN A 222 -10.35 16.19 -10.61
N ILE A 223 -10.00 15.67 -9.43
CA ILE A 223 -10.63 14.46 -8.87
C ILE A 223 -12.13 14.66 -8.69
N LEU A 224 -12.55 15.78 -8.08
CA LEU A 224 -13.96 16.08 -7.87
C LEU A 224 -14.72 16.21 -9.20
N LYS A 225 -14.12 16.88 -10.19
CA LYS A 225 -14.67 17.02 -11.53
C LYS A 225 -14.88 15.64 -12.18
N THR A 226 -13.83 14.82 -12.21
CA THR A 226 -13.87 13.47 -12.80
C THR A 226 -14.91 12.58 -12.11
N PHE A 227 -14.98 12.58 -10.78
CA PHE A 227 -16.00 11.81 -10.07
C PHE A 227 -17.43 12.24 -10.42
N LYS A 228 -17.70 13.54 -10.59
CA LYS A 228 -19.02 14.04 -11.03
C LYS A 228 -19.32 13.67 -12.47
N GLU A 229 -18.36 13.82 -13.38
CA GLU A 229 -18.52 13.43 -14.79
C GLU A 229 -18.88 11.95 -14.92
N GLN A 230 -18.28 11.09 -14.09
CA GLN A 230 -18.50 9.64 -14.13
C GLN A 230 -19.78 9.17 -13.41
N GLN A 231 -20.59 10.10 -12.87
CA GLN A 231 -21.96 9.78 -12.45
C GLN A 231 -22.90 9.57 -13.65
N ARG A 232 -22.53 10.11 -14.83
CA ARG A 232 -23.28 10.05 -16.09
C ARG A 232 -24.74 10.52 -15.92
#